data_AF-A0A2A2QJI3-F1
#
_entry.id   AF-A0A2A2QJI3-F1
#
_cell.length_a   1.000
_cell.length_b   1.000
_cell.length_c   1.000
_cell.angle_alpha   90.00
_cell.angle_beta   90.00
_cell.angle_gamma   90.00
#
_symmetry.space_group_name_H-M   'P 1'
#
loop_
_entity.id
_entity.type
_entity.pdbx_description
1 polymer ?
#
loop_
_entity_poly.entity_id
_entity_poly.type
_entity_poly.pdbx_seq_one_letter_code
_entity_poly.pdbx_strand_id
1 'polypeptide(L)'
;MLLGSVPGLEHPVLSPLLGLLGLGVAAGLASREGWRREPVLGAFLVFVLGATLLIAYGRFTLAAPQIAPRYFVQSALFWATLLTILAETAVPKHRFLQWALPVTLGVSAFNVVASTRYLPVAEDFFRRRLETIRYYDKWLTLGGAPHPIYPDHTQADQILNTALEKGIYRLQARTSVPVVKRGPTKERSMVYHIEELDLGERRLHVRGFMLPEKKWGRQFEPYLVLKTADREYVFRGRKQSRPDVAEVHGRPDAIDSGFFFVVRRVEIPPTEFRVSLEHRARWTGVGLFTNTDHRVDNREGYEKVGLSQVHSSLTAPARQIFIGALPPKF
;
A
#
# COMPACT_ATOMS: atom_id res chain seq x y z
N MET A 1 9.06 7.39 27.56
CA MET A 1 8.19 7.77 26.42
C MET A 1 7.34 6.62 25.89
N LEU A 2 7.90 5.42 25.65
CA LEU A 2 7.19 4.32 24.98
C LEU A 2 5.85 3.95 25.65
N LEU A 3 5.80 3.72 26.96
CA LEU A 3 4.58 3.30 27.66
C LEU A 3 3.45 4.32 27.65
N GLY A 4 3.73 5.62 27.67
CA GLY A 4 2.71 6.68 27.69
C GLY A 4 2.40 7.26 26.31
N SER A 5 2.94 6.68 25.23
CA SER A 5 2.76 7.19 23.87
C SER A 5 1.30 7.18 23.39
N VAL A 6 0.55 6.12 23.71
CA VAL A 6 -0.88 6.00 23.36
C VAL A 6 -1.74 7.03 24.09
N PRO A 7 -1.80 7.06 25.44
CA PRO A 7 -2.66 8.03 26.13
C PRO A 7 -2.16 9.46 25.99
N GLY A 8 -0.85 9.65 25.76
CA GLY A 8 -0.24 10.96 25.54
C GLY A 8 -0.31 11.46 24.09
N LEU A 9 -0.83 10.64 23.16
CA LEU A 9 -0.85 10.93 21.72
C LEU A 9 0.52 11.43 21.20
N GLU A 10 1.60 10.76 21.63
CA GLU A 10 2.99 11.11 21.34
C GLU A 10 3.43 12.53 21.75
N HIS A 11 2.64 13.23 22.57
CA HIS A 11 3.05 14.54 23.05
C HIS A 11 4.36 14.43 23.84
N PRO A 12 5.38 15.25 23.54
CA PRO A 12 6.73 15.08 24.07
C PRO A 12 6.79 15.22 25.60
N VAL A 13 5.85 15.98 26.18
CA VAL A 13 5.76 16.17 27.64
C VAL A 13 4.76 15.22 28.29
N LEU A 14 3.61 14.92 27.66
CA LEU A 14 2.58 14.09 28.29
C LEU A 14 2.93 12.61 28.25
N SER A 15 3.57 12.14 27.17
CA SER A 15 3.90 10.72 27.02
C SER A 15 4.90 10.21 28.08
N PRO A 16 5.95 10.96 28.46
CA PRO A 16 6.76 10.62 29.63
C PRO A 16 5.95 10.58 30.93
N LEU A 17 5.16 11.63 31.20
CA LEU A 17 4.39 11.76 32.45
C LEU A 17 3.38 10.63 32.62
N LEU A 18 2.62 10.32 31.56
CA LEU A 18 1.67 9.22 31.57
C LEU A 18 2.38 7.87 31.70
N GLY A 19 3.54 7.70 31.06
CA GLY A 19 4.35 6.50 31.25
C GLY A 19 4.78 6.30 32.72
N LEU A 20 5.23 7.36 33.38
CA LEU A 20 5.58 7.34 34.81
C LEU A 20 4.36 7.08 35.69
N LEU A 21 3.22 7.70 35.38
CA LEU A 21 1.96 7.46 36.07
C LEU A 21 1.54 5.98 35.97
N GLY A 22 1.55 5.41 34.76
CA GLY A 22 1.19 4.02 34.53
C GLY A 22 2.10 3.05 35.28
N LEU A 23 3.41 3.33 35.32
CA LEU A 23 4.37 2.56 36.12
C LEU A 23 4.09 2.67 37.62
N GLY A 24 3.83 3.88 38.11
CA GLY A 24 3.48 4.10 39.52
C GLY A 24 2.22 3.35 39.94
N VAL A 25 1.18 3.36 39.08
CA VAL A 25 -0.05 2.61 39.32
C VAL A 25 0.18 1.10 39.27
N ALA A 26 0.95 0.62 38.29
CA ALA A 26 1.28 -0.81 38.20
C ALA A 26 2.08 -1.29 39.43
N ALA A 27 3.05 -0.50 39.92
CA ALA A 27 3.79 -0.79 41.14
C ALA A 27 2.89 -0.75 42.39
N GLY A 28 1.97 0.20 42.46
CA GLY A 28 0.93 0.26 43.50
C GLY A 28 0.00 -0.95 43.52
N LEU A 29 -0.39 -1.46 42.34
CA LEU A 29 -1.19 -2.67 42.19
C LEU A 29 -0.40 -3.97 42.47
N ALA A 30 0.91 -3.95 42.25
CA ALA A 30 1.82 -5.06 42.56
C ALA A 30 2.08 -5.19 44.06
N SER A 31 2.22 -4.05 44.74
CA SER A 31 2.46 -3.97 46.18
C SER A 31 1.21 -4.25 47.02
N ARG A 32 0.02 -4.02 46.46
CA ARG A 32 -1.26 -4.44 47.05
C ARG A 32 -1.62 -5.83 46.49
N GLU A 33 -2.48 -6.60 47.15
CA GLU A 33 -2.88 -7.94 46.69
C GLU A 33 -3.62 -7.97 45.33
N GLY A 34 -3.59 -6.91 44.53
CA GLY A 34 -4.19 -6.86 43.18
C GLY A 34 -3.67 -7.97 42.27
N TRP A 35 -2.40 -8.34 42.39
CA TRP A 35 -1.81 -9.46 41.63
C TRP A 35 -2.32 -10.84 42.07
N ARG A 36 -2.81 -10.98 43.31
CA ARG A 36 -3.39 -12.24 43.78
C ARG A 36 -4.79 -12.48 43.23
N ARG A 37 -5.53 -11.42 42.91
CA ARG A 37 -6.88 -11.53 42.33
C ARG A 37 -6.86 -11.90 40.87
N GLU A 38 -5.94 -11.32 40.09
CA GLU A 38 -5.85 -11.51 38.63
C GLU A 38 -4.41 -11.84 38.19
N PRO A 39 -3.90 -13.04 38.52
CA PRO A 39 -2.49 -13.39 38.31
C PRO A 39 -2.10 -13.44 36.82
N VAL A 40 -3.05 -13.79 35.94
CA VAL A 40 -2.81 -13.84 34.49
C VAL A 40 -2.57 -12.45 33.91
N LEU A 41 -3.40 -11.47 34.27
CA LEU A 41 -3.25 -10.09 33.81
C LEU A 41 -2.02 -9.42 34.44
N GLY A 42 -1.69 -9.76 35.68
CA GLY A 42 -0.45 -9.34 36.33
C GLY A 42 0.80 -9.86 35.60
N ALA A 43 0.85 -11.15 35.27
CA ALA A 43 1.95 -11.73 34.49
C ALA A 43 2.05 -11.09 33.09
N PHE A 44 0.91 -10.82 32.45
CA PHE A 44 0.88 -10.13 31.16
C PHE A 44 1.43 -8.69 31.25
N LEU A 45 1.10 -7.93 32.29
CA LEU A 45 1.69 -6.61 32.53
C LEU A 45 3.21 -6.66 32.68
N VAL A 46 3.73 -7.60 33.46
CA VAL A 46 5.17 -7.79 33.64
C VAL A 46 5.83 -8.14 32.30
N PHE A 47 5.22 -9.02 31.50
CA PHE A 47 5.69 -9.34 30.16
C PHE A 47 5.74 -8.10 29.26
N VAL A 48 4.67 -7.29 29.22
CA VAL A 48 4.62 -6.07 28.39
C VAL A 48 5.66 -5.04 28.84
N LEU A 49 5.86 -4.86 30.15
CA LEU A 49 6.91 -4.02 30.71
C LEU A 49 8.31 -4.50 30.33
N GLY A 50 8.58 -5.80 30.47
CA GLY A 50 9.85 -6.43 30.08
C GLY A 50 10.12 -6.29 28.58
N ALA A 51 9.12 -6.54 27.74
CA ALA A 51 9.21 -6.35 26.29
C ALA A 51 9.50 -4.89 25.92
N THR A 52 8.88 -3.93 26.62
CA THR A 52 9.10 -2.50 26.39
C THR A 52 10.52 -2.08 26.79
N LEU A 53 11.06 -2.63 27.88
CA LEU A 53 12.45 -2.41 28.30
C LEU A 53 13.45 -2.97 27.28
N LEU A 54 13.25 -4.22 26.82
CA LEU A 54 14.09 -4.84 25.79
C LEU A 54 14.13 -4.01 24.50
N ILE A 55 12.99 -3.44 24.12
CA ILE A 55 12.88 -2.58 22.95
C ILE A 55 13.55 -1.23 23.16
N ALA A 56 13.38 -0.61 24.33
CA ALA A 56 14.07 0.63 24.66
C ALA A 56 15.58 0.43 24.59
N TYR A 57 16.07 -0.70 25.11
CA TYR A 57 17.47 -1.12 25.02
C TYR A 57 17.93 -1.33 23.56
N GLY A 58 17.17 -2.08 22.75
CA GLY A 58 17.49 -2.28 21.34
C GLY A 58 17.45 -1.00 20.48
N ARG A 59 16.69 0.02 20.89
CA ARG A 59 16.72 1.34 20.24
C ARG A 59 17.94 2.17 20.63
N PHE A 60 18.42 2.04 21.86
CA PHE A 60 19.68 2.68 22.26
C PHE A 60 20.83 2.21 21.36
N THR A 61 20.76 0.99 20.84
CA THR A 61 21.76 0.42 19.93
C THR A 61 21.48 0.63 18.44
N LEU A 62 20.24 0.97 18.04
CA LEU A 62 19.83 1.17 16.64
C LEU A 62 19.25 2.57 16.41
N ALA A 63 20.03 3.45 15.77
CA ALA A 63 19.70 4.85 15.49
C ALA A 63 18.64 5.07 14.39
N ALA A 64 17.66 4.16 14.23
CA ALA A 64 16.64 4.26 13.18
C ALA A 64 15.26 4.70 13.74
N PRO A 65 14.62 5.74 13.15
CA PRO A 65 13.33 6.26 13.60
C PRO A 65 12.10 5.46 13.11
N GLN A 66 12.24 4.40 12.30
CA GLN A 66 11.12 3.85 11.51
C GLN A 66 10.27 2.74 12.18
N ILE A 67 10.43 2.44 13.47
CA ILE A 67 9.73 1.32 14.14
C ILE A 67 8.55 1.81 15.02
N ALA A 68 7.92 2.94 14.68
CA ALA A 68 6.83 3.51 15.49
C ALA A 68 5.62 2.56 15.74
N PRO A 69 5.12 1.75 14.78
CA PRO A 69 3.85 1.04 14.95
C PRO A 69 3.85 0.01 16.10
N ARG A 70 4.99 -0.66 16.33
CA ARG A 70 5.10 -1.73 17.33
C ARG A 70 5.01 -1.19 18.76
N TYR A 71 5.45 0.05 18.97
CA TYR A 71 5.48 0.70 20.27
C TYR A 71 4.11 1.17 20.70
N PHE A 72 3.31 1.66 19.75
CA PHE A 72 1.91 1.96 19.99
C PHE A 72 1.11 0.73 20.41
N VAL A 73 1.31 -0.40 19.72
CA VAL A 73 0.63 -1.66 20.09
C VAL A 73 1.00 -2.07 21.51
N GLN A 74 2.27 -2.00 21.89
CA GLN A 74 2.69 -2.35 23.25
C GLN A 74 2.18 -1.38 24.30
N SER A 75 2.21 -0.07 24.04
CA SER A 75 1.64 0.93 24.93
C SER A 75 0.12 0.73 25.09
N ALA A 76 -0.58 0.42 24.00
CA ALA A 76 -2.01 0.14 24.02
C ALA A 76 -2.33 -1.11 24.84
N LEU A 77 -1.57 -2.19 24.64
CA LEU A 77 -1.71 -3.42 25.43
C LEU A 77 -1.45 -3.16 26.91
N PHE A 78 -0.38 -2.43 27.25
CA PHE A 78 -0.08 -2.05 28.64
C PHE A 78 -1.26 -1.31 29.29
N TRP A 79 -1.77 -0.26 28.65
CA TRP A 79 -2.86 0.53 29.20
C TRP A 79 -4.18 -0.22 29.24
N ALA A 80 -4.48 -1.03 28.23
CA ALA A 80 -5.68 -1.87 28.24
C ALA A 80 -5.65 -2.82 29.44
N THR A 81 -4.55 -3.56 29.64
CA THR A 81 -4.42 -4.48 30.78
C THR A 81 -4.45 -3.76 32.12
N LEU A 82 -3.75 -2.63 32.23
CA LEU A 82 -3.73 -1.83 33.46
C LEU A 82 -5.13 -1.32 33.82
N LEU A 83 -5.87 -0.78 32.85
CA LEU A 83 -7.23 -0.28 33.06
C LEU A 83 -8.22 -1.41 33.38
N THR A 84 -8.07 -2.59 32.78
CA THR A 84 -8.90 -3.76 33.13
C THR A 84 -8.70 -4.17 34.59
N ILE A 85 -7.44 -4.31 35.03
CA ILE A 85 -7.15 -4.64 36.44
C ILE A 85 -7.69 -3.55 37.38
N LEU A 86 -7.56 -2.28 37.02
CA LEU A 86 -8.12 -1.17 37.81
C LEU A 86 -9.64 -1.23 37.88
N ALA A 87 -10.32 -1.51 36.76
CA ALA A 87 -11.77 -1.63 36.73
C ALA A 87 -12.26 -2.77 37.64
N GLU A 88 -11.61 -3.93 37.59
CA GLU A 88 -11.97 -5.10 38.41
C GLU A 88 -11.67 -4.90 39.90
N THR A 89 -10.61 -4.15 40.24
CA THR A 89 -10.22 -3.91 41.64
C THR A 89 -10.96 -2.74 42.29
N ALA A 90 -11.34 -1.72 41.52
CA ALA A 90 -11.89 -0.47 42.06
C ALA A 90 -13.40 -0.29 41.87
N VAL A 91 -14.03 -0.97 40.90
CA VAL A 91 -15.45 -0.76 40.59
C VAL A 91 -16.33 -1.82 41.28
N PRO A 92 -17.18 -1.44 42.26
CA PRO A 92 -18.14 -2.35 42.84
C PRO A 92 -19.13 -2.84 41.77
N LYS A 93 -19.40 -4.15 41.72
CA LYS A 93 -20.28 -4.76 40.69
C LYS A 93 -21.64 -4.06 40.55
N HIS A 94 -22.20 -3.56 41.66
CA HIS A 94 -23.49 -2.87 41.67
C HIS A 94 -23.47 -1.46 41.03
N ARG A 95 -22.30 -0.85 40.83
CA ARG A 95 -22.13 0.45 40.15
C ARG A 95 -21.53 0.32 38.75
N PHE A 96 -21.42 -0.90 38.22
CA PHE A 96 -20.80 -1.15 36.93
C PHE A 96 -21.39 -0.25 35.82
N LEU A 97 -22.72 -0.14 35.74
CA LEU A 97 -23.39 0.70 34.73
C LEU A 97 -23.08 2.20 34.89
N GLN A 98 -22.92 2.69 36.12
CA GLN A 98 -22.57 4.10 36.40
C GLN A 98 -21.15 4.44 35.93
N TRP A 99 -20.25 3.46 35.94
CA TRP A 99 -18.87 3.61 35.46
C TRP A 99 -18.70 3.24 33.99
N ALA A 100 -19.52 2.33 33.46
CA ALA A 100 -19.47 1.91 32.07
C ALA A 100 -19.75 3.07 31.11
N LEU A 101 -20.73 3.92 31.42
CA LEU A 101 -21.08 5.08 30.58
C LEU A 101 -19.93 6.10 30.45
N PRO A 102 -19.35 6.66 31.53
CA PRO A 102 -18.24 7.61 31.40
C PRO A 102 -16.99 6.99 30.80
N VAL A 103 -16.71 5.70 31.09
CA VAL A 103 -15.57 4.98 30.48
C VAL A 103 -15.77 4.80 28.97
N THR A 104 -16.95 4.34 28.54
CA THR A 104 -17.24 4.16 27.11
C THR A 104 -17.25 5.49 26.36
N LEU A 105 -17.79 6.56 26.96
CA LEU A 105 -17.71 7.91 26.40
C LEU A 105 -16.26 8.41 26.30
N GLY A 106 -15.46 8.20 27.34
CA GLY A 106 -14.04 8.57 27.34
C GLY A 106 -13.24 7.82 26.27
N VAL A 107 -13.44 6.51 26.15
CA VAL A 107 -12.82 5.68 25.11
C VAL A 107 -13.27 6.10 23.71
N SER A 108 -14.56 6.42 23.53
CA SER A 108 -15.09 6.87 22.24
C SER A 108 -14.51 8.22 21.84
N ALA A 109 -14.47 9.18 22.78
CA ALA A 109 -13.85 10.49 22.56
C ALA A 109 -12.35 10.36 22.24
N PHE A 110 -11.62 9.53 23.00
CA PHE A 110 -10.22 9.22 22.72
C PHE A 110 -10.04 8.62 21.32
N ASN A 111 -10.88 7.67 20.92
CA ASN A 111 -10.80 7.04 19.60
C ASN A 111 -11.04 8.08 18.48
N VAL A 112 -12.04 8.96 18.63
CA VAL A 112 -12.28 10.04 17.67
C VAL A 112 -11.07 10.98 17.58
N VAL A 113 -10.52 11.43 18.70
CA VAL A 113 -9.34 12.32 18.73
C VAL A 113 -8.09 11.64 18.16
N ALA A 114 -7.86 10.38 18.51
CA ALA A 114 -6.73 9.59 18.00
C ALA A 114 -6.86 9.38 16.50
N SER A 115 -8.06 9.02 16.01
CA SER A 115 -8.33 8.81 14.59
C SER A 115 -8.12 10.09 13.79
N THR A 116 -8.65 11.24 14.23
CA THR A 116 -8.46 12.51 13.52
C THR A 116 -7.01 12.96 13.49
N ARG A 117 -6.25 12.74 14.57
CA ARG A 117 -4.83 13.10 14.66
C ARG A 117 -3.92 12.19 13.83
N TYR A 118 -4.18 10.88 13.83
CA TYR A 118 -3.29 9.89 13.22
C TYR A 118 -3.69 9.44 11.83
N LEU A 119 -4.91 9.70 11.37
CA LEU A 119 -5.34 9.37 10.01
C LEU A 119 -4.40 9.94 8.94
N PRO A 120 -3.99 11.23 8.98
CA PRO A 120 -3.08 11.77 7.98
C PRO A 120 -1.71 11.07 7.99
N VAL A 121 -1.20 10.73 9.18
CA VAL A 121 0.08 10.03 9.35
C VAL A 121 0.00 8.60 8.82
N ALA A 122 -1.11 7.90 9.07
CA ALA A 122 -1.35 6.57 8.54
C ALA A 122 -1.46 6.58 7.02
N GLU A 123 -2.21 7.53 6.45
CA GLU A 123 -2.32 7.71 5.01
C GLU A 123 -0.97 7.98 4.35
N ASP A 124 -0.17 8.88 4.94
CA ASP A 124 1.19 9.16 4.46
C ASP A 124 2.10 7.92 4.57
N PHE A 125 2.05 7.19 5.68
CA PHE A 125 2.80 5.94 5.84
C PHE A 125 2.46 4.91 4.75
N PHE A 126 1.17 4.70 4.47
CA PHE A 126 0.72 3.81 3.40
C PHE A 126 1.14 4.32 2.02
N ARG A 127 1.01 5.64 1.78
CA ARG A 127 1.42 6.28 0.52
C ARG A 127 2.89 6.04 0.24
N ARG A 128 3.78 6.34 1.19
CA ARG A 128 5.22 6.12 1.08
C ARG A 128 5.56 4.66 0.79
N ARG A 129 4.92 3.71 1.48
CA ARG A 129 5.14 2.27 1.21
C ARG A 129 4.67 1.85 -0.16
N LEU A 130 3.52 2.34 -0.62
CA LEU A 130 3.03 2.07 -1.96
C LEU A 130 3.96 2.63 -3.02
N GLU A 131 4.50 3.83 -2.81
CA GLU A 131 5.50 4.45 -3.70
C GLU A 131 6.78 3.62 -3.76
N THR A 132 7.30 3.16 -2.62
CA THR A 132 8.51 2.32 -2.60
C THR A 132 8.28 0.95 -3.22
N ILE A 133 7.10 0.35 -3.02
CA ILE A 133 6.71 -0.89 -3.72
C ILE A 133 6.66 -0.66 -5.24
N ARG A 134 6.09 0.46 -5.70
CA ARG A 134 6.04 0.81 -7.13
C ARG A 134 7.44 1.05 -7.68
N TYR A 135 8.30 1.74 -6.93
CA TYR A 135 9.69 1.97 -7.29
C TYR A 135 10.43 0.64 -7.47
N TYR A 136 10.32 -0.27 -6.50
CA TYR A 136 10.93 -1.59 -6.58
C TYR A 136 10.36 -2.41 -7.74
N ASP A 137 9.05 -2.35 -8.01
CA ASP A 137 8.45 -3.05 -9.15
C ASP A 137 9.02 -2.56 -10.51
N LYS A 138 9.35 -1.27 -10.59
CA LYS A 138 9.91 -0.62 -11.78
C LYS A 138 11.40 -0.92 -11.98
N TRP A 139 12.19 -0.82 -10.91
CA TRP A 139 13.66 -0.85 -10.98
C TRP A 139 14.29 -2.13 -10.43
N LEU A 140 13.52 -2.99 -9.75
CA LEU A 140 13.97 -4.21 -9.07
C LEU A 140 15.06 -4.00 -8.01
N THR A 141 15.21 -2.75 -7.55
CA THR A 141 16.11 -2.35 -6.47
C THR A 141 15.42 -1.31 -5.60
N LEU A 142 15.75 -1.31 -4.31
CA LEU A 142 15.38 -0.26 -3.37
C LEU A 142 16.40 0.88 -3.37
N GLY A 143 17.54 0.75 -4.05
CA GLY A 143 18.54 1.80 -4.18
C GLY A 143 17.96 3.03 -4.89
N GLY A 144 18.04 4.19 -4.25
CA GLY A 144 17.47 5.44 -4.80
C GLY A 144 15.97 5.60 -4.65
N ALA A 145 15.28 4.68 -3.95
CA ALA A 145 13.86 4.83 -3.64
C ALA A 145 13.64 6.10 -2.78
N PRO A 146 12.62 6.93 -3.09
CA PRO A 146 12.39 8.20 -2.39
C PRO A 146 12.08 8.01 -0.90
N HIS A 147 11.50 6.86 -0.53
CA HIS A 147 11.12 6.53 0.84
C HIS A 147 11.62 5.11 1.22
N PRO A 148 12.88 4.97 1.65
CA PRO A 148 13.44 3.68 2.03
C PRO A 148 12.58 2.98 3.09
N ILE A 149 12.20 1.71 2.85
CA ILE A 149 11.53 0.87 3.85
C ILE A 149 12.55 0.26 4.83
N TYR A 150 13.83 0.27 4.46
CA TYR A 150 14.93 -0.31 5.23
C TYR A 150 16.17 0.59 5.12
N PRO A 151 16.96 0.77 6.20
CA PRO A 151 18.10 1.70 6.19
C PRO A 151 19.21 1.33 5.21
N ASP A 152 19.50 0.04 5.05
CA ASP A 152 20.49 -0.49 4.10
C ASP A 152 19.78 -1.09 2.88
N HIS A 153 19.72 -0.33 1.80
CA HIS A 153 19.07 -0.74 0.56
C HIS A 153 19.65 -2.03 -0.03
N THR A 154 20.96 -2.24 0.11
CA THR A 154 21.65 -3.41 -0.46
C THR A 154 21.23 -4.66 0.29
N GLN A 155 21.23 -4.60 1.62
CA GLN A 155 20.76 -5.70 2.46
C GLN A 155 19.27 -5.98 2.23
N ALA A 156 18.46 -4.94 2.05
CA ALA A 156 17.03 -5.09 1.78
C ALA A 156 16.78 -5.80 0.44
N ASP A 157 17.50 -5.42 -0.62
CA ASP A 157 17.43 -6.08 -1.92
C ASP A 157 17.88 -7.55 -1.83
N GLN A 158 18.94 -7.85 -1.09
CA GLN A 158 19.37 -9.23 -0.84
C GLN A 158 18.29 -10.05 -0.13
N ILE A 159 17.65 -9.50 0.91
CA ILE A 159 16.57 -10.18 1.64
C ILE A 159 15.39 -10.44 0.69
N LEU A 160 14.99 -9.45 -0.10
CA LEU A 160 13.86 -9.59 -1.04
C LEU A 160 14.16 -10.61 -2.13
N ASN A 161 15.36 -10.58 -2.71
CA ASN A 161 15.78 -11.54 -3.74
C ASN A 161 15.87 -12.96 -3.16
N THR A 162 16.48 -13.13 -1.98
CA THR A 162 16.56 -14.44 -1.31
C THR A 162 15.17 -14.98 -0.97
N ALA A 163 14.25 -14.11 -0.50
CA ALA A 163 12.88 -14.51 -0.21
C ALA A 163 12.10 -14.90 -1.47
N LEU A 164 12.35 -14.22 -2.60
CA LEU A 164 11.77 -14.54 -3.90
C LEU A 164 12.29 -15.87 -4.44
N GLU A 165 13.61 -16.08 -4.39
CA GLU A 165 14.25 -17.34 -4.82
C GLU A 165 13.77 -18.54 -4.01
N LYS A 166 13.56 -18.36 -2.71
CA LYS A 166 13.01 -19.39 -1.82
C LYS A 166 11.48 -19.55 -1.93
N GLY A 167 10.82 -18.77 -2.77
CA GLY A 167 9.36 -18.79 -2.94
C GLY A 167 8.57 -18.37 -1.70
N ILE A 168 9.22 -17.75 -0.70
CA ILE A 168 8.59 -17.30 0.55
C ILE A 168 7.65 -16.13 0.29
N TYR A 169 8.06 -15.23 -0.60
CA TYR A 169 7.29 -14.04 -0.93
C TYR A 169 7.54 -13.61 -2.37
N ARG A 170 6.53 -13.04 -3.01
CA ARG A 170 6.62 -12.51 -4.37
C ARG A 170 6.09 -11.07 -4.40
N LEU A 171 7.01 -10.10 -4.43
CA LEU A 171 6.69 -8.68 -4.60
C LEU A 171 6.31 -8.46 -6.07
N GLN A 172 5.04 -8.68 -6.39
CA GLN A 172 4.51 -8.43 -7.73
C GLN A 172 3.42 -7.39 -7.65
N ALA A 173 3.62 -6.25 -8.32
CA ALA A 173 2.44 -5.45 -8.62
C ALA A 173 1.50 -6.31 -9.45
N ARG A 174 0.23 -6.37 -9.05
CA ARG A 174 -0.75 -7.14 -9.80
C ARG A 174 -0.90 -6.52 -11.19
N THR A 175 -0.65 -7.34 -12.21
CA THR A 175 -0.59 -6.90 -13.60
C THR A 175 -1.98 -6.51 -14.10
N SER A 176 -2.02 -5.58 -15.03
CA SER A 176 -3.22 -5.29 -15.82
C SER A 176 -3.62 -6.54 -16.58
N VAL A 177 -4.93 -6.77 -16.68
CA VAL A 177 -5.45 -8.00 -17.29
C VAL A 177 -5.51 -7.79 -18.81
N PRO A 178 -4.85 -8.64 -19.63
CA PRO A 178 -4.99 -8.56 -21.07
C PRO A 178 -6.41 -8.91 -21.50
N VAL A 179 -6.92 -8.18 -22.50
CA VAL A 179 -8.29 -8.32 -23.01
C VAL A 179 -8.20 -8.79 -24.45
N VAL A 180 -8.60 -10.04 -24.68
CA VAL A 180 -8.47 -10.71 -25.98
C VAL A 180 -9.31 -10.05 -27.07
N LYS A 181 -10.49 -9.51 -26.72
CA LYS A 181 -11.40 -8.86 -27.68
C LYS A 181 -11.80 -7.47 -27.20
N ARG A 182 -11.48 -6.46 -28.00
CA ARG A 182 -11.96 -5.09 -27.83
C ARG A 182 -13.47 -5.05 -28.10
N GLY A 183 -14.24 -4.55 -27.13
CA GLY A 183 -15.67 -4.29 -27.30
C GLY A 183 -15.92 -3.15 -28.28
N PRO A 184 -17.18 -2.85 -28.64
CA PRO A 184 -17.49 -1.70 -29.50
C PRO A 184 -17.09 -0.39 -28.81
N THR A 185 -16.28 0.43 -29.50
CA THR A 185 -15.80 1.70 -28.96
C THR A 185 -16.09 2.87 -29.89
N LYS A 186 -16.37 4.05 -29.33
CA LYS A 186 -16.49 5.30 -30.09
C LYS A 186 -15.36 6.25 -29.72
N GLU A 187 -14.72 6.83 -30.72
CA GLU A 187 -13.73 7.87 -30.50
C GLU A 187 -14.42 9.13 -29.98
N ARG A 188 -13.89 9.70 -28.89
CA ARG A 188 -14.31 10.98 -28.34
C ARG A 188 -13.13 11.69 -27.73
N SER A 189 -13.10 13.02 -27.90
CA SER A 189 -12.20 13.88 -27.15
C SER A 189 -12.43 13.69 -25.65
N MET A 190 -11.35 13.45 -24.91
CA MET A 190 -11.35 13.39 -23.46
C MET A 190 -10.19 14.24 -22.97
N VAL A 191 -10.41 14.97 -21.87
CA VAL A 191 -9.32 15.64 -21.17
C VAL A 191 -8.51 14.55 -20.49
N TYR A 192 -7.22 14.45 -20.77
CA TYR A 192 -6.37 13.45 -20.13
C TYR A 192 -5.02 14.06 -19.77
N HIS A 193 -4.36 13.43 -18.80
CA HIS A 193 -2.97 13.71 -18.47
C HIS A 193 -2.30 12.39 -18.09
N ILE A 194 -1.18 12.09 -18.72
CA ILE A 194 -0.34 10.93 -18.38
C ILE A 194 0.78 11.45 -17.50
N GLU A 195 0.70 11.10 -16.22
CA GLU A 195 1.70 11.46 -15.21
C GLU A 195 2.93 10.57 -15.29
N GLU A 196 2.74 9.33 -15.73
CA GLU A 196 3.78 8.31 -15.76
C GLU A 196 3.58 7.46 -17.01
N LEU A 197 4.63 7.36 -17.82
CA LEU A 197 4.72 6.47 -18.97
C LEU A 197 6.12 5.91 -19.03
N ASP A 198 6.38 4.91 -18.20
CA ASP A 198 7.72 4.41 -17.99
C ASP A 198 7.81 2.92 -18.31
N LEU A 199 8.73 2.58 -19.21
CA LEU A 199 9.13 1.20 -19.44
C LEU A 199 10.29 0.84 -18.49
N GLY A 200 9.97 0.16 -17.40
CA GLY A 200 10.97 -0.45 -16.52
C GLY A 200 11.54 -1.74 -17.12
N GLU A 201 12.39 -2.43 -16.36
CA GLU A 201 13.05 -3.63 -16.86
C GLU A 201 12.06 -4.72 -17.28
N ARG A 202 11.03 -4.98 -16.46
CA ARG A 202 10.09 -6.07 -16.68
C ARG A 202 8.70 -5.63 -17.08
N ARG A 203 8.37 -4.34 -16.92
CA ARG A 203 7.00 -3.85 -16.89
C ARG A 203 6.89 -2.45 -17.46
N LEU A 204 5.80 -2.21 -18.18
CA LEU A 204 5.35 -0.88 -18.58
C LEU A 204 4.38 -0.36 -17.53
N HIS A 205 4.69 0.80 -16.97
CA HIS A 205 3.85 1.53 -16.03
C HIS A 205 3.20 2.71 -16.73
N VAL A 206 1.87 2.79 -16.66
CA VAL A 206 1.11 3.92 -17.21
C VAL A 206 0.14 4.43 -16.16
N ARG A 207 0.27 5.71 -15.78
CA ARG A 207 -0.53 6.36 -14.75
C ARG A 207 -0.98 7.73 -15.20
N GLY A 208 -2.15 8.14 -14.73
CA GLY A 208 -2.69 9.45 -15.03
C GLY A 208 -4.16 9.55 -14.71
N PHE A 209 -4.83 10.49 -15.37
CA PHE A 209 -6.28 10.61 -15.35
C PHE A 209 -6.83 10.83 -16.75
N MET A 210 -8.08 10.44 -16.95
CA MET A 210 -8.83 10.79 -18.15
C MET A 210 -10.28 11.11 -17.79
N LEU A 211 -10.81 12.14 -18.42
CA LEU A 211 -12.10 12.74 -18.09
C LEU A 211 -12.85 13.05 -19.40
N PRO A 212 -13.98 12.37 -19.68
CA PRO A 212 -14.82 12.72 -20.82
C PRO A 212 -15.49 14.08 -20.63
N GLU A 213 -15.78 14.79 -21.71
CA GLU A 213 -16.39 16.14 -21.66
C GLU A 213 -17.72 16.19 -20.88
N LYS A 214 -18.55 15.16 -20.98
CA LYS A 214 -19.86 15.09 -20.29
C LYS A 214 -19.75 14.39 -18.95
N LYS A 215 -20.66 14.76 -18.02
CA LYS A 215 -20.85 14.06 -16.74
C LYS A 215 -21.04 12.56 -16.95
N TRP A 216 -20.43 11.79 -16.07
CA TRP A 216 -20.33 10.35 -16.17
C TRP A 216 -20.91 9.66 -14.94
N GLY A 217 -21.43 8.44 -15.13
CA GLY A 217 -21.85 7.57 -14.04
C GLY A 217 -20.70 6.73 -13.49
N ARG A 218 -20.64 6.48 -12.17
CA ARG A 218 -19.52 5.85 -11.44
C ARG A 218 -19.04 4.44 -11.92
N GLN A 219 -19.60 3.85 -12.97
CA GLN A 219 -19.56 2.40 -13.25
C GLN A 219 -18.72 1.95 -14.47
N PHE A 220 -17.60 2.59 -14.76
CA PHE A 220 -16.75 2.16 -15.87
C PHE A 220 -15.41 1.62 -15.39
N GLU A 221 -14.62 1.05 -16.28
CA GLU A 221 -13.28 0.55 -16.03
C GLU A 221 -12.30 1.19 -17.01
N PRO A 222 -11.07 1.53 -16.59
CA PRO A 222 -10.04 2.05 -17.46
C PRO A 222 -9.36 0.93 -18.26
N TYR A 223 -9.08 1.20 -19.53
CA TYR A 223 -8.41 0.33 -20.47
C TYR A 223 -7.27 1.09 -21.16
N LEU A 224 -6.12 0.44 -21.26
CA LEU A 224 -4.96 0.89 -22.00
C LEU A 224 -4.96 0.13 -23.33
N VAL A 225 -4.85 0.86 -24.43
CA VAL A 225 -4.73 0.29 -25.77
C VAL A 225 -3.36 0.69 -26.31
N LEU A 226 -2.50 -0.30 -26.54
CA LEU A 226 -1.20 -0.13 -27.16
C LEU A 226 -1.32 -0.54 -28.63
N LYS A 227 -1.10 0.41 -29.54
CA LYS A 227 -1.29 0.21 -30.97
C LYS A 227 0.04 0.13 -31.69
N THR A 228 0.15 -0.85 -32.56
CA THR A 228 1.22 -0.98 -33.57
C THR A 228 0.63 -0.64 -34.95
N ALA A 229 1.40 -0.82 -36.02
CA ALA A 229 0.88 -0.59 -37.38
C ALA A 229 -0.20 -1.61 -37.76
N ASP A 230 -0.11 -2.84 -37.25
CA ASP A 230 -0.91 -4.00 -37.66
C ASP A 230 -1.79 -4.57 -36.54
N ARG A 231 -1.50 -4.27 -35.27
CA ARG A 231 -2.19 -4.87 -34.10
C ARG A 231 -2.46 -3.90 -32.97
N GLU A 232 -3.51 -4.19 -32.21
CA GLU A 232 -3.83 -3.53 -30.93
C GLU A 232 -3.71 -4.51 -29.76
N TYR A 233 -3.14 -4.05 -28.65
CA TYR A 233 -3.03 -4.79 -27.40
C TYR A 233 -3.80 -4.04 -26.32
N VAL A 234 -4.80 -4.69 -25.73
CA VAL A 234 -5.73 -4.05 -24.79
C VAL A 234 -5.55 -4.62 -23.40
N PHE A 235 -5.42 -3.74 -22.41
CA PHE A 235 -5.22 -4.10 -21.02
C PHE A 235 -6.21 -3.37 -20.11
N ARG A 236 -6.89 -4.11 -19.23
CA ARG A 236 -7.72 -3.51 -18.19
C ARG A 236 -6.86 -3.10 -16.99
N GLY A 237 -6.94 -1.83 -16.63
CA GLY A 237 -6.22 -1.25 -15.50
C GLY A 237 -7.06 -1.18 -14.23
N ARG A 238 -6.58 -0.39 -13.28
CA ARG A 238 -7.29 -0.09 -12.03
C ARG A 238 -7.66 1.38 -11.98
N LYS A 239 -8.74 1.68 -11.27
CA LYS A 239 -9.09 3.04 -10.91
C LYS A 239 -8.17 3.55 -9.81
N GLN A 240 -7.91 4.85 -9.86
CA GLN A 240 -7.25 5.59 -8.80
C GLN A 240 -8.10 6.81 -8.45
N SER A 241 -8.30 7.04 -7.15
CA SER A 241 -9.01 8.24 -6.67
C SER A 241 -8.17 9.49 -6.93
N ARG A 242 -8.81 10.53 -7.47
CA ARG A 242 -8.25 11.81 -7.90
C ARG A 242 -9.14 12.97 -7.45
N PRO A 243 -9.20 13.25 -6.12
CA PRO A 243 -9.95 14.39 -5.60
C PRO A 243 -9.39 15.72 -6.11
N ASP A 244 -8.09 15.79 -6.38
CA ASP A 244 -7.40 16.92 -6.99
C ASP A 244 -7.94 17.26 -8.39
N VAL A 245 -8.14 16.24 -9.24
CA VAL A 245 -8.74 16.42 -10.58
C VAL A 245 -10.19 16.86 -10.46
N ALA A 246 -10.95 16.29 -9.51
CA ALA A 246 -12.33 16.67 -9.27
C ALA A 246 -12.47 18.14 -8.83
N GLU A 247 -11.56 18.62 -7.99
CA GLU A 247 -11.50 20.01 -7.54
C GLU A 247 -11.15 20.96 -8.68
N VAL A 248 -10.05 20.71 -9.39
CA VAL A 248 -9.56 21.56 -10.50
C VAL A 248 -10.59 21.71 -11.61
N HIS A 249 -11.33 20.64 -11.93
CA HIS A 249 -12.34 20.65 -12.98
C HIS A 249 -13.77 20.95 -12.48
N GLY A 250 -13.97 21.23 -11.19
CA GLY A 250 -15.30 21.48 -10.62
C GLY A 250 -16.29 20.32 -10.80
N ARG A 251 -15.78 19.08 -10.85
CA ARG A 251 -16.54 17.88 -11.21
C ARG A 251 -16.41 16.79 -10.16
N PRO A 252 -17.38 16.68 -9.23
CA PRO A 252 -17.38 15.64 -8.20
C PRO A 252 -17.39 14.20 -8.75
N ASP A 253 -17.87 14.01 -9.98
CA ASP A 253 -17.84 12.71 -10.67
C ASP A 253 -16.44 12.33 -11.19
N ALA A 254 -15.49 13.27 -11.23
CA ALA A 254 -14.12 13.04 -11.68
C ALA A 254 -13.20 12.44 -10.59
N ILE A 255 -13.70 12.22 -9.36
CA ILE A 255 -12.91 11.58 -8.30
C ILE A 255 -12.39 10.21 -8.77
N ASP A 256 -13.14 9.47 -9.57
CA ASP A 256 -12.75 8.14 -10.07
C ASP A 256 -12.08 8.17 -11.47
N SER A 257 -11.59 9.33 -11.91
CA SER A 257 -10.99 9.53 -13.24
C SER A 257 -9.56 9.00 -13.38
N GLY A 258 -8.90 8.69 -12.26
CA GLY A 258 -7.53 8.20 -12.26
C GLY A 258 -7.44 6.76 -12.76
N PHE A 259 -6.34 6.46 -13.44
CA PHE A 259 -6.01 5.12 -13.89
C PHE A 259 -4.58 4.72 -13.51
N PHE A 260 -4.39 3.42 -13.34
CA PHE A 260 -3.07 2.82 -13.18
C PHE A 260 -3.00 1.48 -13.93
N PHE A 261 -2.02 1.36 -14.81
CA PHE A 261 -1.75 0.17 -15.61
C PHE A 261 -0.33 -0.34 -15.35
N VAL A 262 -0.21 -1.66 -15.20
CA VAL A 262 1.08 -2.37 -15.12
C VAL A 262 1.05 -3.53 -16.10
N VAL A 263 1.69 -3.37 -17.25
CA VAL A 263 1.71 -4.38 -18.32
C VAL A 263 3.04 -5.12 -18.26
N ARG A 264 3.05 -6.45 -18.31
CA ARG A 264 4.32 -7.16 -18.36
C ARG A 264 4.94 -6.98 -19.74
N ARG A 265 6.22 -6.71 -19.75
CA ARG A 265 6.96 -6.49 -20.99
C ARG A 265 6.90 -7.70 -21.94
N VAL A 266 6.84 -8.90 -21.38
CA VAL A 266 6.68 -10.15 -22.14
C VAL A 266 5.29 -10.34 -22.78
N GLU A 267 4.29 -9.54 -22.39
CA GLU A 267 2.93 -9.58 -22.98
C GLU A 267 2.80 -8.69 -24.22
N ILE A 268 3.83 -7.91 -24.55
CA ILE A 268 3.85 -6.98 -25.68
C ILE A 268 5.08 -7.23 -26.54
N PRO A 269 4.99 -7.13 -27.87
CA PRO A 269 6.14 -7.34 -28.76
C PRO A 269 7.23 -6.26 -28.60
N PRO A 270 8.47 -6.52 -29.03
CA PRO A 270 9.57 -5.56 -28.99
C PRO A 270 9.45 -4.53 -30.12
N THR A 271 8.48 -3.62 -30.01
CA THR A 271 8.22 -2.58 -31.01
C THR A 271 7.86 -1.26 -30.34
N GLU A 272 7.73 -0.22 -31.13
CA GLU A 272 7.12 1.05 -30.73
C GLU A 272 5.60 0.92 -30.71
N PHE A 273 4.98 1.43 -29.65
CA PHE A 273 3.54 1.47 -29.46
C PHE A 273 3.05 2.90 -29.38
N ARG A 274 1.94 3.20 -30.06
CA ARG A 274 1.13 4.39 -29.77
C ARG A 274 0.19 4.07 -28.62
N VAL A 275 0.09 4.99 -27.66
CA VAL A 275 -0.78 4.85 -26.50
C VAL A 275 -2.16 5.40 -26.84
N SER A 276 -3.19 4.70 -26.40
CA SER A 276 -4.56 5.19 -26.43
C SER A 276 -5.25 4.78 -25.13
N LEU A 277 -6.11 5.66 -24.65
CA LEU A 277 -6.82 5.48 -23.39
C LEU A 277 -8.30 5.23 -23.69
N GLU A 278 -8.86 4.25 -23.01
CA GLU A 278 -10.23 3.84 -23.19
C GLU A 278 -10.93 3.67 -21.84
N HIS A 279 -12.21 4.00 -21.80
CA HIS A 279 -13.09 3.68 -20.70
C HIS A 279 -14.30 2.88 -21.19
N ARG A 280 -14.60 1.76 -20.53
CA ARG A 280 -15.81 0.95 -20.83
C ARG A 280 -16.76 0.91 -19.66
N ALA A 281 -18.04 1.06 -19.96
CA ALA A 281 -19.09 0.82 -18.98
C ALA A 281 -19.14 -0.68 -18.68
N ARG A 282 -19.17 -1.05 -17.39
CA ARG A 282 -19.13 -2.45 -16.95
C ARG A 282 -20.28 -3.29 -17.51
N TRP A 283 -21.46 -2.69 -17.70
CA TRP A 283 -22.69 -3.40 -18.06
C TRP A 283 -23.00 -3.41 -19.55
N THR A 284 -22.74 -2.30 -20.25
CA THR A 284 -23.07 -2.19 -21.68
C THR A 284 -21.90 -2.63 -22.57
N GLY A 285 -20.68 -2.70 -22.02
CA GLY A 285 -19.47 -3.03 -22.79
C GLY A 285 -19.08 -1.99 -23.85
N VAL A 286 -19.86 -0.92 -24.00
CA VAL A 286 -19.59 0.18 -24.94
C VAL A 286 -18.51 1.07 -24.34
N GLY A 287 -17.41 1.22 -25.09
CA GLY A 287 -16.27 2.03 -24.73
C GLY A 287 -16.26 3.42 -25.36
N LEU A 288 -15.69 4.38 -24.65
CA LEU A 288 -15.19 5.62 -25.24
C LEU A 288 -13.67 5.54 -25.25
N PHE A 289 -13.03 5.92 -26.35
CA PHE A 289 -11.57 5.97 -26.41
C PHE A 289 -11.09 7.32 -26.95
N THR A 290 -9.90 7.70 -26.52
CA THR A 290 -9.15 8.84 -27.04
C THR A 290 -7.76 8.33 -27.45
N ASN A 291 -7.30 8.74 -28.62
CA ASN A 291 -5.89 8.60 -28.97
C ASN A 291 -5.09 9.60 -28.13
N THR A 292 -3.86 9.24 -27.77
CA THR A 292 -2.91 10.16 -27.13
C THR A 292 -1.71 10.36 -28.03
N ASP A 293 -0.96 11.44 -27.82
CA ASP A 293 0.28 11.71 -28.57
C ASP A 293 1.47 10.89 -28.07
N HIS A 294 1.25 10.04 -27.06
CA HIS A 294 2.31 9.36 -26.34
C HIS A 294 2.71 8.06 -27.03
N ARG A 295 4.00 7.75 -26.94
CA ARG A 295 4.58 6.53 -27.50
C ARG A 295 5.48 5.84 -26.50
N VAL A 296 5.58 4.51 -26.62
CA VAL A 296 6.46 3.68 -25.81
C VAL A 296 7.29 2.82 -26.72
N ASP A 297 8.61 2.86 -26.57
CA ASP A 297 9.51 1.99 -27.32
C ASP A 297 9.92 0.77 -26.49
N ASN A 298 9.48 -0.42 -26.89
CA ASN A 298 9.79 -1.67 -26.19
C ASN A 298 10.98 -2.44 -26.82
N ARG A 299 11.71 -1.85 -27.77
CA ARG A 299 12.82 -2.51 -28.45
C ARG A 299 14.03 -2.74 -27.53
N GLU A 300 14.35 -1.78 -26.68
CA GLU A 300 15.62 -1.76 -25.93
C GLU A 300 15.64 -2.72 -24.73
N GLY A 301 16.49 -3.76 -24.75
CA GLY A 301 16.65 -4.68 -23.62
C GLY A 301 15.61 -5.82 -23.56
N TYR A 302 14.80 -6.00 -24.61
CA TYR A 302 13.77 -7.05 -24.66
C TYR A 302 14.36 -8.46 -24.58
N GLU A 303 15.48 -8.68 -25.26
CA GLU A 303 16.16 -9.98 -25.31
C GLU A 303 16.61 -10.45 -23.91
N LYS A 304 17.06 -9.53 -23.05
CA LYS A 304 17.47 -9.84 -21.66
C LYS A 304 16.30 -10.32 -20.79
N VAL A 305 15.10 -9.79 -21.03
CA VAL A 305 13.90 -10.02 -20.20
C VAL A 305 13.09 -11.21 -20.70
N GLY A 306 12.99 -11.37 -22.02
CA GLY A 306 12.20 -12.44 -22.66
C GLY A 306 12.86 -13.82 -22.59
N LEU A 307 14.18 -13.92 -22.80
CA LEU A 307 14.86 -15.21 -22.94
C LEU A 307 15.22 -15.89 -21.61
N SER A 308 15.34 -15.12 -20.53
CA SER A 308 15.73 -15.61 -19.20
C SER A 308 14.57 -16.22 -18.39
N GLN A 309 13.32 -15.96 -18.79
CA GLN A 309 12.11 -16.46 -18.11
C GLN A 309 11.40 -17.61 -18.84
N VAL A 310 11.84 -17.96 -20.06
CA VAL A 310 11.31 -19.11 -20.80
C VAL A 310 12.21 -20.30 -20.53
N HIS A 311 11.60 -21.44 -20.15
CA HIS A 311 12.26 -22.66 -19.67
C HIS A 311 13.56 -22.95 -20.43
N SER A 312 14.66 -23.21 -19.72
CA SER A 312 16.01 -23.35 -20.29
C SER A 312 16.13 -24.45 -21.34
N SER A 313 15.18 -25.39 -21.36
CA SER A 313 15.08 -26.48 -22.34
C SER A 313 14.51 -26.07 -23.71
N LEU A 314 13.94 -24.87 -23.86
CA LEU A 314 13.41 -24.41 -25.13
C LEU A 314 14.53 -23.82 -26.00
N THR A 315 14.57 -24.17 -27.28
CA THR A 315 15.52 -23.61 -28.26
C THR A 315 15.22 -22.13 -28.51
N ALA A 316 16.22 -21.32 -28.89
CA ALA A 316 16.03 -19.89 -29.14
C ALA A 316 14.86 -19.57 -30.10
N PRO A 317 14.64 -20.32 -31.20
CA PRO A 317 13.46 -20.14 -32.07
C PRO A 317 12.13 -20.45 -31.35
N ALA A 318 12.07 -21.52 -30.55
CA ALA A 318 10.87 -21.87 -29.79
C ALA A 318 10.53 -20.83 -28.71
N ARG A 319 11.55 -20.22 -28.09
CA ARG A 319 11.36 -19.10 -27.15
C ARG A 319 10.80 -17.87 -27.85
N GLN A 320 11.27 -17.56 -29.06
CA GLN A 320 10.76 -16.44 -29.86
C GLN A 320 9.31 -16.64 -30.31
N ILE A 321 8.90 -17.87 -30.62
CA ILE A 321 7.50 -18.22 -30.93
C ILE A 321 6.60 -18.07 -29.69
N PHE A 322 7.05 -18.55 -28.52
CA PHE A 322 6.30 -18.46 -27.25
C PHE A 322 6.07 -17.03 -26.77
N ILE A 323 6.99 -16.11 -27.10
CA ILE A 323 6.93 -14.69 -26.72
C ILE A 323 6.18 -13.87 -27.81
N GLY A 324 5.74 -14.50 -28.91
CA GLY A 324 5.02 -13.83 -29.99
C GLY A 324 5.89 -12.89 -30.85
N ALA A 325 7.22 -13.07 -30.82
CA ALA A 325 8.17 -12.25 -31.56
C ALA A 325 8.34 -12.67 -33.04
N LEU A 326 7.88 -13.86 -33.41
CA LEU A 326 7.83 -14.33 -34.80
C LEU A 326 6.43 -14.87 -35.11
N PRO A 327 5.84 -14.55 -36.29
CA PRO A 327 4.64 -15.25 -36.74
C PRO A 327 4.97 -16.74 -36.90
N PRO A 328 4.07 -17.66 -36.53
CA PRO A 328 4.24 -19.06 -36.90
C PRO A 328 4.28 -19.13 -38.43
N LYS A 329 5.46 -19.44 -38.98
CA LYS A 329 5.55 -19.85 -40.38
C LYS A 329 4.93 -21.25 -40.43
N PHE A 330 3.69 -21.32 -40.91
CA PHE A 330 3.10 -22.56 -41.40
C PHE A 330 3.49 -22.75 -42.86
#